data_AF-A0A6A6ZST2-F1
#
_entry.id   AF-A0A6A6ZST2-F1
#
_cell.length_a   1.000
_cell.length_b   1.000
_cell.length_c   1.000
_cell.angle_alpha   90.00
_cell.angle_beta   90.00
_cell.angle_gamma   90.00
#
_symmetry.space_group_name_H-M   'P 1'
#
loop_
_entity.id
_entity.type
_entity.pdbx_description
1 polymer ?
#
loop_
_entity_poly.entity_id
_entity_poly.type
_entity_poly.pdbx_seq_one_letter_code
_entity_poly.pdbx_strand_id
1 'polypeptide(L)'
;MVMIKLRCKLGEEAATLCVRITTSSPTISLSALESQFNSTSPSPILQLSIHISTKTSLHPSRPLTFCTSGTIFTTSRPAEGHIDALALGPLGPGLVHTKADGSHKSISLGNLRIHRARQANDSAPNLLERPDTSFITVPSQASGEECVVTHDISAARLFAFAEQVSPEDLRVGETYAVRLREDYLGTMWWCWGGLEGELKGRKLHAFSEGFCCAGGEERPSEEEGWVIGEDVARLVFE
;
A
#
# COMPACT_ATOMS: atom_id res chain seq x y z
N MET A 1 -1.44 -6.29 -8.69
CA MET A 1 -1.85 -5.17 -9.56
C MET A 1 -0.59 -4.37 -9.83
N VAL A 2 -0.37 -3.89 -11.06
CA VAL A 2 0.76 -3.02 -11.39
C VAL A 2 0.16 -1.67 -11.74
N MET A 3 0.59 -0.60 -11.08
CA MET A 3 0.08 0.73 -11.35
C MET A 3 0.72 1.25 -12.63
N ILE A 4 -0.11 1.59 -13.61
CA ILE A 4 0.36 2.33 -14.78
C ILE A 4 0.54 3.78 -14.33
N LYS A 5 1.79 4.19 -14.11
CA LYS A 5 2.11 5.58 -13.80
C LYS A 5 1.87 6.44 -15.04
N LEU A 6 0.74 7.12 -15.07
CA LEU A 6 0.48 8.18 -16.04
C LEU A 6 1.40 9.35 -15.71
N ARG A 7 2.15 9.82 -16.70
CA ARG A 7 3.10 10.92 -16.51
C ARG A 7 2.35 12.25 -16.59
N CYS A 8 2.34 12.99 -15.49
CA CYS A 8 2.04 14.42 -15.51
C CYS A 8 3.26 15.18 -16.07
N LYS A 9 3.04 16.36 -16.65
CA LYS A 9 4.16 17.25 -16.96
C LYS A 9 4.71 17.81 -15.66
N LEU A 10 6.02 17.96 -15.61
CA LEU A 10 6.70 18.57 -14.46
C LEU A 10 6.11 19.97 -14.18
N GLY A 11 5.68 20.21 -12.96
CA GLY A 11 5.05 21.47 -12.52
C GLY A 11 3.52 21.50 -12.60
N GLU A 12 2.87 20.46 -13.12
CA GLU A 12 1.40 20.32 -13.15
C GLU A 12 0.88 19.40 -12.02
N GLU A 13 1.77 18.92 -11.14
CA GLU A 13 1.42 18.12 -9.97
C GLU A 13 0.51 18.90 -9.02
N ALA A 14 -0.57 18.26 -8.57
CA ALA A 14 -1.47 18.83 -7.58
C ALA A 14 -0.99 18.56 -6.14
N ALA A 15 -0.36 17.39 -5.93
CA ALA A 15 0.31 17.04 -4.69
C ALA A 15 1.42 16.02 -4.92
N THR A 16 2.42 16.07 -4.05
CA THR A 16 3.49 15.06 -3.96
C THR A 16 3.49 14.48 -2.56
N LEU A 17 3.35 13.16 -2.48
CA LEU A 17 3.43 12.38 -1.27
C LEU A 17 4.84 11.82 -1.11
N CYS A 18 5.42 12.00 0.07
CA CYS A 18 6.65 11.34 0.48
C CYS A 18 6.29 10.01 1.15
N VAL A 19 6.86 8.92 0.65
CA VAL A 19 6.63 7.55 1.10
C VAL A 19 7.95 6.98 1.64
N ARG A 20 7.92 6.53 2.89
CA ARG A 20 9.09 5.94 3.55
C ARG A 20 8.72 4.61 4.19
N ILE A 21 9.57 3.60 4.01
CA ILE A 21 9.45 2.33 4.71
C ILE A 21 10.41 2.29 5.90
N THR A 22 9.92 1.79 7.03
CA THR A 22 10.74 1.44 8.19
C THR A 22 10.38 0.06 8.72
N THR A 23 11.22 -0.46 9.60
CA THR A 23 10.97 -1.68 10.35
C THR A 23 10.80 -1.35 11.83
N SER A 24 9.99 -2.11 12.57
CA SER A 24 9.84 -1.93 14.03
C SER A 24 11.15 -2.12 14.81
N SER A 25 12.05 -2.94 14.28
CA SER A 25 13.38 -3.17 14.82
C SER A 25 14.38 -3.35 13.68
N PRO A 26 15.63 -2.86 13.81
CA PRO A 26 16.69 -3.13 12.84
C PRO A 26 17.25 -4.56 12.95
N THR A 27 16.87 -5.31 14.01
CA THR A 27 17.38 -6.65 14.28
C THR A 27 16.25 -7.63 14.57
N ILE A 28 16.32 -8.81 13.96
CA ILE A 28 15.46 -9.96 14.26
C ILE A 28 16.30 -11.00 15.01
N SER A 29 15.80 -11.49 16.14
CA SER A 29 16.47 -12.57 16.88
C SER A 29 16.13 -13.93 16.28
N LEU A 30 17.15 -14.76 16.02
CA LEU A 30 16.96 -16.14 15.57
C LEU A 30 16.23 -16.99 16.63
N SER A 31 16.50 -16.76 17.91
CA SER A 31 15.77 -17.46 18.98
C SER A 31 14.28 -17.05 19.03
N ALA A 32 13.96 -15.80 18.67
CA ALA A 32 12.57 -15.36 18.58
C ALA A 32 11.86 -16.02 17.40
N LEU A 33 12.54 -16.16 16.25
CA LEU A 33 12.06 -16.91 15.09
C LEU A 33 11.73 -18.37 15.46
N GLU A 34 12.68 -19.09 16.05
CA GLU A 34 12.52 -20.50 16.48
C GLU A 34 11.36 -20.65 17.47
N SER A 35 11.25 -19.73 18.44
CA SER A 35 10.18 -19.78 19.45
C SER A 35 8.79 -19.60 18.82
N GLN A 36 8.67 -18.78 17.77
CA GLN A 36 7.39 -18.55 17.09
C GLN A 36 6.93 -19.73 16.23
N PHE A 37 7.84 -20.46 15.58
CA PHE A 37 7.46 -21.65 14.82
C PHE A 37 6.84 -22.73 15.71
N ASN A 38 7.19 -22.74 17.00
CA ASN A 38 6.66 -23.65 18.00
C ASN A 38 5.49 -23.09 18.82
N SER A 39 5.12 -21.82 18.60
CA SER A 39 4.05 -21.14 19.33
C SER A 39 2.69 -21.33 18.66
N THR A 40 1.66 -21.55 19.47
CA THR A 40 0.25 -21.57 19.03
C THR A 40 -0.36 -20.18 18.88
N SER A 41 0.32 -19.12 19.33
CA SER A 41 -0.10 -17.73 19.17
C SER A 41 0.94 -16.95 18.35
N PRO A 42 0.63 -16.57 17.09
CA PRO A 42 1.55 -15.86 16.22
C PRO A 42 1.61 -14.38 16.59
N SER A 43 2.71 -13.94 17.21
CA SER A 43 3.06 -12.52 17.28
C SER A 43 3.82 -12.09 16.02
N PRO A 44 3.93 -10.79 15.70
CA PRO A 44 4.83 -10.33 14.63
C PRO A 44 6.29 -10.43 15.07
N ILE A 45 7.16 -10.98 14.22
CA ILE A 45 8.63 -10.90 14.37
C ILE A 45 9.21 -9.62 13.76
N LEU A 46 8.50 -9.08 12.78
CA LEU A 46 8.90 -7.97 11.94
C LEU A 46 7.63 -7.23 11.61
N GLN A 47 7.62 -5.92 11.85
CA GLN A 47 6.58 -5.05 11.37
C GLN A 47 7.21 -4.10 10.37
N LEU A 48 6.60 -3.99 9.19
CA LEU A 48 6.94 -2.99 8.18
C LEU A 48 5.97 -1.82 8.32
N SER A 49 6.51 -0.62 8.44
CA SER A 49 5.71 0.60 8.57
C SER A 49 5.94 1.49 7.35
N ILE A 50 4.86 1.79 6.63
CA ILE A 50 4.82 2.65 5.47
C ILE A 50 4.30 4.01 5.91
N HIS A 51 5.20 4.96 5.99
CA HIS A 51 4.93 6.34 6.37
C HIS A 51 4.60 7.14 5.12
N ILE A 52 3.53 7.90 5.16
CA ILE A 52 3.04 8.70 4.04
C ILE A 52 2.75 10.11 4.55
N SER A 53 3.39 11.09 3.94
CA SER A 53 3.23 12.50 4.30
C SER A 53 3.13 13.37 3.06
N THR A 54 2.49 14.53 3.20
CA THR A 54 2.37 15.49 2.09
C THR A 54 3.64 16.34 2.02
N LYS A 55 4.44 16.18 0.96
CA LYS A 55 5.65 16.96 0.71
C LYS A 55 5.31 18.32 0.10
N THR A 56 4.46 18.33 -0.91
CA THR A 56 3.94 19.54 -1.58
C THR A 56 2.48 19.37 -1.92
N SER A 57 1.71 20.44 -1.86
CA SER A 57 0.26 20.45 -2.14
C SER A 57 -0.18 21.82 -2.66
N LEU A 58 -1.08 21.83 -3.65
CA LEU A 58 -1.80 23.05 -4.06
C LEU A 58 -2.76 23.57 -2.98
N HIS A 59 -3.15 22.71 -2.04
CA HIS A 59 -3.97 23.06 -0.88
C HIS A 59 -3.27 22.64 0.42
N PRO A 60 -2.27 23.40 0.90
CA PRO A 60 -1.45 22.99 2.04
C PRO A 60 -2.24 22.73 3.32
N SER A 61 -3.38 23.40 3.52
CA SER A 61 -4.24 23.26 4.68
C SER A 61 -5.31 22.17 4.56
N ARG A 62 -5.44 21.50 3.41
CA ARG A 62 -6.45 20.46 3.19
C ARG A 62 -5.80 19.08 3.19
N PRO A 63 -6.39 18.10 3.89
CA PRO A 63 -6.00 16.71 3.74
C PRO A 63 -6.39 16.21 2.35
N LEU A 64 -5.84 15.07 1.95
CA LEU A 64 -6.21 14.36 0.74
C LEU A 64 -6.53 12.91 1.07
N THR A 65 -7.45 12.33 0.31
CA THR A 65 -7.86 10.92 0.44
C THR A 65 -7.61 10.21 -0.87
N PHE A 66 -7.04 9.01 -0.81
CA PHE A 66 -6.81 8.21 -2.01
C PHE A 66 -7.10 6.73 -1.79
N CYS A 67 -7.44 6.04 -2.88
CA CYS A 67 -7.73 4.62 -2.89
C CYS A 67 -6.45 3.80 -2.76
N THR A 68 -6.41 2.89 -1.79
CA THR A 68 -5.22 2.07 -1.48
C THR A 68 -5.29 0.67 -2.04
N SER A 69 -6.44 0.26 -2.58
CA SER A 69 -6.70 -1.12 -3.01
C SER A 69 -5.63 -1.69 -3.90
N GLY A 70 -5.09 -2.85 -3.51
CA GLY A 70 -4.08 -3.59 -4.28
C GLY A 70 -2.71 -2.91 -4.39
N THR A 71 -2.46 -1.90 -3.57
CA THR A 71 -1.16 -1.22 -3.41
C THR A 71 -0.51 -1.62 -2.08
N ILE A 72 0.72 -1.16 -1.84
CA ILE A 72 1.39 -1.32 -0.54
C ILE A 72 0.66 -0.61 0.61
N PHE A 73 -0.23 0.34 0.30
CA PHE A 73 -0.96 1.10 1.31
C PHE A 73 -2.21 0.38 1.85
N THR A 74 -2.53 -0.82 1.35
CA THR A 74 -3.60 -1.65 1.90
C THR A 74 -3.09 -2.39 3.14
N THR A 75 -3.76 -2.23 4.28
CA THR A 75 -3.44 -2.99 5.49
C THR A 75 -3.56 -4.50 5.24
N SER A 76 -2.47 -5.25 5.43
CA SER A 76 -2.48 -6.73 5.32
C SER A 76 -3.16 -7.34 6.55
N ARG A 77 -4.29 -8.03 6.37
CA ARG A 77 -4.94 -8.84 7.44
C ARG A 77 -5.30 -10.26 6.97
N PRO A 78 -4.31 -11.07 6.57
CA PRO A 78 -4.56 -12.40 6.01
C PRO A 78 -5.30 -13.35 6.96
N ALA A 79 -5.11 -13.21 8.27
CA ALA A 79 -5.80 -14.04 9.27
C ALA A 79 -7.32 -13.81 9.31
N GLU A 80 -7.79 -12.66 8.81
CA GLU A 80 -9.22 -12.28 8.74
C GLU A 80 -9.83 -12.62 7.36
N GLY A 81 -9.10 -13.36 6.51
CA GLY A 81 -9.53 -13.68 5.14
C GLY A 81 -9.31 -12.55 4.13
N HIS A 82 -8.69 -11.44 4.54
CA HIS A 82 -8.31 -10.36 3.64
C HIS A 82 -7.09 -10.71 2.80
N ILE A 83 -6.94 -10.02 1.68
CA ILE A 83 -5.77 -10.15 0.81
C ILE A 83 -4.52 -9.72 1.58
N ASP A 84 -3.48 -10.54 1.50
CA ASP A 84 -2.16 -10.13 1.93
C ASP A 84 -1.51 -9.20 0.90
N ALA A 85 -1.54 -7.90 1.18
CA ALA A 85 -0.99 -6.87 0.30
C ALA A 85 0.51 -7.08 0.01
N LEU A 86 1.29 -7.58 0.99
CA LEU A 86 2.72 -7.88 0.80
C LEU A 86 2.95 -9.06 -0.14
N ALA A 87 2.05 -10.04 -0.12
CA ALA A 87 2.13 -11.19 -1.02
C ALA A 87 1.91 -10.82 -2.49
N LEU A 88 1.36 -9.63 -2.78
CA LEU A 88 1.17 -9.15 -4.15
C LEU A 88 2.46 -8.71 -4.83
N GLY A 89 3.59 -8.69 -4.13
CA GLY A 89 4.89 -8.27 -4.64
C GLY A 89 5.26 -6.78 -4.58
N PRO A 90 4.69 -5.91 -3.71
CA PRO A 90 5.11 -4.51 -3.60
C PRO A 90 6.54 -4.30 -3.06
N LEU A 91 7.19 -5.37 -2.60
CA LEU A 91 8.58 -5.35 -2.10
C LEU A 91 9.56 -6.07 -3.05
N GLY A 92 9.10 -6.40 -4.27
CA GLY A 92 9.90 -7.04 -5.31
C GLY A 92 10.47 -8.38 -4.86
N PRO A 93 11.80 -8.56 -4.81
CA PRO A 93 12.42 -9.81 -4.36
C PRO A 93 12.23 -10.08 -2.86
N GLY A 94 11.62 -9.16 -2.09
CA GLY A 94 11.44 -9.27 -0.66
C GLY A 94 12.64 -8.74 0.12
N LEU A 95 13.10 -9.48 1.12
CA LEU A 95 14.28 -9.12 1.90
C LEU A 95 15.53 -9.65 1.19
N VAL A 96 16.43 -8.76 0.75
CA VAL A 96 17.62 -9.12 -0.03
C VAL A 96 18.87 -9.00 0.81
N HIS A 97 19.65 -10.08 0.90
CA HIS A 97 20.93 -10.08 1.61
C HIS A 97 21.91 -9.07 0.97
N THR A 98 22.58 -8.29 1.80
CA THR A 98 23.38 -7.14 1.34
C THR A 98 24.86 -7.44 1.12
N LYS A 99 25.38 -8.59 1.56
CA LYS A 99 26.82 -8.89 1.42
C LYS A 99 27.19 -9.29 -0.01
N ALA A 100 28.38 -8.87 -0.40
CA ALA A 100 28.98 -9.09 -1.72
C ALA A 100 29.74 -10.43 -1.85
N ASP A 101 29.53 -11.41 -0.96
CA ASP A 101 30.25 -12.69 -0.96
C ASP A 101 29.80 -13.65 -2.09
N GLY A 102 29.00 -13.16 -3.04
CA GLY A 102 28.44 -13.95 -4.13
C GLY A 102 27.23 -14.78 -3.74
N SER A 103 26.83 -14.80 -2.45
CA SER A 103 25.60 -15.46 -2.02
C SER A 103 24.38 -14.55 -2.24
N HIS A 104 23.65 -14.80 -3.33
CA HIS A 104 22.39 -14.11 -3.59
C HIS A 104 21.27 -14.76 -2.76
N LYS A 105 21.22 -14.44 -1.45
CA LYS A 105 20.13 -14.86 -0.57
C LYS A 105 19.01 -13.82 -0.59
N SER A 106 17.77 -14.27 -0.79
CA SER A 106 16.59 -13.41 -0.65
C SER A 106 15.44 -14.17 -0.02
N ILE A 107 14.75 -13.53 0.92
CA ILE A 107 13.52 -14.05 1.52
C ILE A 107 12.36 -13.37 0.79
N SER A 108 11.76 -14.09 -0.16
CA SER A 108 10.62 -13.63 -0.92
C SER A 108 9.40 -13.44 -0.01
N LEU A 109 8.76 -12.28 -0.13
CA LEU A 109 7.52 -11.97 0.56
C LEU A 109 6.28 -12.25 -0.30
N GLY A 110 6.46 -12.87 -1.47
CA GLY A 110 5.40 -13.23 -2.42
C GLY A 110 5.38 -12.34 -3.67
N ASN A 111 4.77 -12.86 -4.74
CA ASN A 111 4.53 -12.15 -6.00
C ASN A 111 3.24 -12.68 -6.65
N LEU A 112 2.19 -12.80 -5.84
CA LEU A 112 0.92 -13.39 -6.23
C LEU A 112 0.17 -12.49 -7.20
N ARG A 113 -0.37 -13.12 -8.24
CA ARG A 113 -1.35 -12.50 -9.14
C ARG A 113 -2.73 -12.99 -8.76
N ILE A 114 -3.55 -12.09 -8.23
CA ILE A 114 -4.93 -12.42 -7.87
C ILE A 114 -5.78 -12.48 -9.13
N HIS A 115 -6.43 -13.62 -9.31
CA HIS A 115 -7.58 -13.79 -10.19
C HIS A 115 -8.79 -14.01 -9.29
N ARG A 116 -9.67 -13.01 -9.20
CA ARG A 116 -10.93 -13.14 -8.46
C ARG A 116 -12.11 -13.20 -9.42
N ALA A 117 -13.13 -13.96 -9.04
CA ALA A 117 -14.41 -13.90 -9.71
C ALA A 117 -15.05 -12.52 -9.49
N ARG A 118 -15.81 -12.05 -10.49
CA ARG A 118 -16.58 -10.80 -10.36
C ARG A 118 -17.58 -10.93 -9.21
N GLN A 119 -17.56 -9.97 -8.31
CA GLN A 119 -18.51 -9.87 -7.19
C GLN A 119 -19.69 -8.97 -7.58
N ALA A 120 -20.84 -9.16 -6.95
CA ALA A 120 -22.08 -8.46 -7.29
C ALA A 120 -21.94 -6.92 -7.24
N ASN A 121 -21.12 -6.40 -6.32
CA ASN A 121 -20.92 -4.96 -6.12
C ASN A 121 -19.60 -4.42 -6.71
N ASP A 122 -18.89 -5.19 -7.55
CA ASP A 122 -17.62 -4.71 -8.14
C ASP A 122 -17.80 -3.46 -9.02
N SER A 123 -19.01 -3.24 -9.56
CA SER A 123 -19.37 -2.10 -10.39
C SER A 123 -20.30 -1.10 -9.68
N ALA A 124 -20.33 -1.09 -8.35
CA ALA A 124 -21.09 -0.07 -7.62
C ALA A 124 -20.56 1.34 -7.98
N PRO A 125 -21.41 2.32 -8.31
CA PRO A 125 -20.98 3.70 -8.60
C PRO A 125 -20.29 4.35 -7.41
N ASN A 126 -20.79 4.06 -6.20
CA ASN A 126 -20.15 4.45 -4.96
C ASN A 126 -18.99 3.51 -4.64
N LEU A 127 -17.77 4.03 -4.68
CA LEU A 127 -16.55 3.28 -4.38
C LEU A 127 -16.55 2.73 -2.95
N LEU A 128 -17.23 3.37 -2.00
CA LEU A 128 -17.35 2.88 -0.62
C LEU A 128 -18.19 1.60 -0.50
N GLU A 129 -18.99 1.26 -1.50
CA GLU A 129 -19.82 0.05 -1.54
C GLU A 129 -19.11 -1.12 -2.23
N ARG A 130 -17.93 -0.89 -2.82
CA ARG A 130 -17.14 -1.91 -3.49
C ARG A 130 -16.36 -2.74 -2.47
N PRO A 131 -16.46 -4.08 -2.50
CA PRO A 131 -16.02 -4.96 -1.41
C PRO A 131 -14.51 -4.92 -1.13
N ASP A 132 -13.70 -4.67 -2.16
CA ASP A 132 -12.23 -4.63 -2.05
C ASP A 132 -11.68 -3.21 -2.23
N THR A 133 -12.53 -2.19 -2.04
CA THR A 133 -12.12 -0.79 -2.14
C THR A 133 -11.82 -0.21 -0.77
N SER A 134 -10.59 0.27 -0.59
CA SER A 134 -10.09 0.83 0.65
C SER A 134 -9.50 2.21 0.40
N PHE A 135 -9.59 3.07 1.40
CA PHE A 135 -9.12 4.45 1.32
C PHE A 135 -8.31 4.80 2.55
N ILE A 136 -7.37 5.73 2.39
CA ILE A 136 -6.72 6.41 3.51
C ILE A 136 -6.75 7.91 3.28
N THR A 137 -6.79 8.66 4.38
CA THR A 137 -6.60 10.11 4.37
C THR A 137 -5.18 10.41 4.82
N VAL A 138 -4.43 11.15 3.99
CA VAL A 138 -3.14 11.73 4.38
C VAL A 138 -3.41 13.13 4.97
N PRO A 139 -2.85 13.45 6.15
CA PRO A 139 -2.98 14.77 6.73
C PRO A 139 -2.49 15.89 5.81
N SER A 140 -2.99 17.10 6.06
CA SER A 140 -2.62 18.29 5.30
C SER A 140 -1.12 18.59 5.44
N GLN A 141 -0.51 19.18 4.41
CA GLN A 141 0.89 19.60 4.48
C GLN A 141 1.17 20.53 5.67
N ALA A 142 0.22 21.40 6.01
CA ALA A 142 0.36 22.38 7.08
C ALA A 142 0.38 21.76 8.48
N SER A 143 -0.18 20.55 8.68
CA SER A 143 -0.10 19.88 9.98
C SER A 143 1.27 19.24 10.23
N GLY A 144 2.02 18.93 9.17
CA GLY A 144 3.32 18.24 9.28
C GLY A 144 3.20 16.79 9.78
N GLU A 145 1.99 16.26 9.89
CA GLU A 145 1.72 14.90 10.34
C GLU A 145 1.85 13.90 9.17
N GLU A 146 2.10 12.64 9.50
CA GLU A 146 2.13 11.52 8.56
C GLU A 146 1.07 10.49 8.94
N CYS A 147 0.54 9.78 7.95
CA CYS A 147 -0.20 8.54 8.21
C CYS A 147 0.74 7.33 8.07
N VAL A 148 0.48 6.29 8.86
CA VAL A 148 1.31 5.09 8.90
C VAL A 148 0.46 3.87 8.64
N VAL A 149 0.82 3.11 7.61
CA VAL A 149 0.25 1.78 7.32
C VAL A 149 1.24 0.73 7.81
N THR A 150 0.78 -0.16 8.68
CA THR A 150 1.62 -1.23 9.24
C THR A 150 1.29 -2.59 8.63
N HIS A 151 2.33 -3.39 8.39
CA HIS A 151 2.22 -4.79 8.01
C HIS A 151 2.98 -5.65 9.00
N ASP A 152 2.21 -6.46 9.74
CA ASP A 152 2.74 -7.40 10.70
C ASP A 152 3.12 -8.72 10.01
N ILE A 153 4.36 -9.15 10.19
CA ILE A 153 4.92 -10.36 9.59
C ILE A 153 5.31 -11.31 10.73
N SER A 154 4.62 -12.44 10.82
CA SER A 154 4.98 -13.54 11.71
C SER A 154 6.13 -14.37 11.14
N ALA A 155 6.77 -15.21 11.96
CA ALA A 155 7.83 -16.10 11.50
C ALA A 155 7.37 -17.02 10.37
N ALA A 156 6.21 -17.67 10.53
CA ALA A 156 5.62 -18.51 9.49
C ALA A 156 5.37 -17.72 8.20
N ARG A 157 4.87 -16.48 8.32
CA ARG A 157 4.60 -15.65 7.14
C ARG A 157 5.87 -15.19 6.44
N LEU A 158 6.94 -14.89 7.17
CA LEU A 158 8.21 -14.45 6.59
C LEU A 158 8.75 -15.45 5.56
N PHE A 159 8.58 -16.75 5.83
CA PHE A 159 9.06 -17.82 4.96
C PHE A 159 7.99 -18.48 4.10
N ALA A 160 6.71 -18.08 4.20
CA ALA A 160 5.61 -18.71 3.48
C ALA A 160 5.77 -18.71 1.94
N PHE A 161 6.52 -17.75 1.40
CA PHE A 161 6.82 -17.63 -0.02
C PHE A 161 8.32 -17.69 -0.33
N ALA A 162 9.15 -18.05 0.65
CA ALA A 162 10.57 -18.20 0.47
C ALA A 162 10.85 -19.55 -0.20
N GLU A 163 11.44 -19.53 -1.39
CA GLU A 163 11.73 -20.76 -2.15
C GLU A 163 13.13 -21.31 -1.87
N GLN A 164 14.09 -20.45 -1.54
CA GLN A 164 15.52 -20.78 -1.51
C GLN A 164 16.19 -20.57 -0.15
N VAL A 165 15.48 -19.99 0.81
CA VAL A 165 16.01 -19.65 2.13
C VAL A 165 15.02 -20.15 3.16
N SER A 166 15.46 -21.06 4.02
CA SER A 166 14.70 -21.49 5.19
C SER A 166 15.22 -20.77 6.46
N PRO A 167 14.50 -20.88 7.60
CA PRO A 167 14.97 -20.32 8.86
C PRO A 167 16.38 -20.79 9.26
N GLU A 168 16.71 -22.05 8.96
CA GLU A 168 18.00 -22.68 9.29
C GLU A 168 19.18 -22.13 8.47
N ASP A 169 18.89 -21.50 7.32
CA ASP A 169 19.91 -20.88 6.47
C ASP A 169 20.36 -19.50 6.96
N LEU A 170 19.64 -18.93 7.93
CA LEU A 170 19.94 -17.61 8.49
C LEU A 170 21.12 -17.68 9.46
N ARG A 171 22.00 -16.68 9.37
CA ARG A 171 23.16 -16.56 10.26
C ARG A 171 23.16 -15.25 11.01
N VAL A 172 23.61 -15.29 12.26
CA VAL A 172 23.79 -14.08 13.07
C VAL A 172 24.75 -13.12 12.37
N GLY A 173 24.35 -11.85 12.30
CA GLY A 173 25.14 -10.80 11.63
C GLY A 173 24.94 -10.71 10.12
N GLU A 174 23.99 -11.46 9.54
CA GLU A 174 23.49 -11.16 8.20
C GLU A 174 22.67 -9.87 8.21
N THR A 175 22.70 -9.14 7.09
CA THR A 175 21.94 -7.90 6.91
C THR A 175 21.16 -7.97 5.62
N TYR A 176 19.87 -7.70 5.73
CA TYR A 176 18.93 -7.71 4.62
C TYR A 176 18.40 -6.30 4.38
N ALA A 177 18.24 -5.95 3.11
CA ALA A 177 17.60 -4.71 2.68
C ALA A 177 16.20 -5.01 2.15
N VAL A 178 15.28 -4.10 2.42
CA VAL A 178 13.94 -4.07 1.84
C VAL A 178 13.81 -2.81 0.99
N ARG A 179 13.13 -2.90 -0.15
CA ARG A 179 12.87 -1.75 -1.02
C ARG A 179 11.43 -1.79 -1.50
N LEU A 180 10.81 -0.62 -1.57
CA LEU A 180 9.52 -0.45 -2.21
C LEU A 180 9.69 -0.55 -3.72
N ARG A 181 8.78 -1.29 -4.35
CA ARG A 181 8.66 -1.31 -5.80
C ARG A 181 7.85 -0.12 -6.27
N GLU A 182 8.44 0.68 -7.14
CA GLU A 182 7.81 1.90 -7.66
C GLU A 182 6.46 1.64 -8.33
N ASP A 183 6.28 0.49 -8.97
CA ASP A 183 5.04 0.12 -9.66
C ASP A 183 3.87 -0.23 -8.72
N TYR A 184 4.12 -0.27 -7.40
CA TYR A 184 3.10 -0.40 -6.35
C TYR A 184 2.90 0.91 -5.57
N LEU A 185 3.63 1.97 -5.93
CA LEU A 185 3.45 3.32 -5.39
C LEU A 185 2.56 4.12 -6.34
N GLY A 186 1.28 4.18 -6.01
CA GLY A 186 0.28 4.88 -6.81
C GLY A 186 -1.12 4.76 -6.21
N THR A 187 -2.09 5.29 -6.93
CA THR A 187 -3.52 5.12 -6.64
C THR A 187 -4.31 5.04 -7.95
N MET A 188 -5.54 4.54 -7.87
CA MET A 188 -6.48 4.54 -9.00
C MET A 188 -7.54 5.64 -8.87
N TRP A 189 -7.59 6.32 -7.72
CA TRP A 189 -8.57 7.36 -7.43
C TRP A 189 -8.11 8.19 -6.24
N TRP A 190 -8.23 9.51 -6.30
CA TRP A 190 -7.94 10.38 -5.16
C TRP A 190 -8.76 11.68 -5.23
N CYS A 191 -8.92 12.35 -4.10
CA CYS A 191 -9.51 13.69 -4.03
C CYS A 191 -9.02 14.47 -2.80
N TRP A 192 -9.38 15.75 -2.74
CA TRP A 192 -9.19 16.59 -1.56
C TRP A 192 -10.28 16.34 -0.50
N GLY A 193 -9.88 16.46 0.76
CA GLY A 193 -10.74 16.23 1.92
C GLY A 193 -10.40 14.94 2.66
N GLY A 194 -10.83 14.87 3.92
CA GLY A 194 -10.62 13.72 4.79
C GLY A 194 -11.89 12.93 5.03
N LEU A 195 -11.77 11.59 5.14
CA LEU A 195 -12.89 10.67 5.38
C LEU A 195 -13.67 10.99 6.66
N GLU A 196 -12.98 11.43 7.70
CA GLU A 196 -13.60 11.84 8.97
C GLU A 196 -13.97 13.32 9.04
N GLY A 197 -13.68 14.08 7.97
CA GLY A 197 -13.95 15.51 7.87
C GLY A 197 -14.87 15.83 6.70
N GLU A 198 -14.35 16.57 5.70
CA GLU A 198 -15.12 17.05 4.54
C GLU A 198 -15.84 15.95 3.75
N LEU A 199 -15.29 14.73 3.74
CA LEU A 199 -15.83 13.59 3.00
C LEU A 199 -16.78 12.72 3.84
N LYS A 200 -17.00 13.04 5.12
CA LYS A 200 -17.82 12.23 6.02
C LYS A 200 -19.27 12.16 5.54
N GLY A 201 -19.76 10.95 5.31
CA GLY A 201 -21.11 10.69 4.79
C GLY A 201 -21.32 11.06 3.32
N ARG A 202 -20.25 11.47 2.62
CA ARG A 202 -20.28 11.70 1.17
C ARG A 202 -20.16 10.38 0.42
N LYS A 203 -20.72 10.34 -0.79
CA LYS A 203 -20.53 9.23 -1.71
C LYS A 203 -19.36 9.52 -2.64
N LEU A 204 -18.47 8.54 -2.83
CA LEU A 204 -17.29 8.68 -3.68
C LEU A 204 -17.56 8.00 -5.01
N HIS A 205 -17.65 8.77 -6.09
CA HIS A 205 -17.96 8.23 -7.42
C HIS A 205 -16.73 7.59 -8.05
N ALA A 206 -16.93 6.52 -8.82
CA ALA A 206 -15.86 5.82 -9.51
C ALA A 206 -15.18 6.62 -10.64
N PHE A 207 -15.84 7.66 -11.13
CA PHE A 207 -15.28 8.61 -12.10
C PHE A 207 -14.12 9.40 -11.49
N SER A 208 -13.04 9.56 -12.27
CA SER A 208 -11.87 10.38 -11.97
C SER A 208 -11.49 11.17 -13.21
N GLU A 209 -11.13 12.44 -13.03
CA GLU A 209 -10.64 13.31 -14.11
C GLU A 209 -9.42 12.68 -14.79
N GLY A 210 -9.24 12.88 -16.10
CA GLY A 210 -8.05 12.41 -16.84
C GLY A 210 -7.91 10.88 -17.04
N PHE A 211 -8.40 10.04 -16.12
CA PHE A 211 -8.27 8.59 -16.20
C PHE A 211 -9.46 7.83 -15.56
N CYS A 212 -10.23 7.11 -16.38
CA CYS A 212 -11.25 6.17 -15.92
C CYS A 212 -10.73 4.73 -15.94
N CYS A 213 -10.16 4.26 -14.84
CA CYS A 213 -9.63 2.88 -14.72
C CYS A 213 -10.70 1.80 -14.92
N ALA A 214 -11.95 2.09 -14.57
CA ALA A 214 -13.04 1.12 -14.57
C ALA A 214 -13.72 0.96 -15.93
N GLY A 215 -13.43 1.84 -16.90
CA GLY A 215 -14.03 1.82 -18.23
C GLY A 215 -15.52 2.21 -18.21
N GLY A 216 -15.83 3.38 -18.78
CA GLY A 216 -17.20 3.74 -19.17
C GLY A 216 -18.08 4.42 -18.12
N GLU A 217 -17.59 4.66 -16.90
CA GLU A 217 -18.33 5.47 -15.91
C GLU A 217 -18.42 6.91 -16.44
N GLU A 218 -19.64 7.41 -16.63
CA GLU A 218 -19.88 8.78 -17.02
C GLU A 218 -19.68 9.71 -15.82
N ARG A 219 -19.30 10.96 -16.10
CA ARG A 219 -19.24 11.99 -15.06
C ARG A 219 -20.65 12.17 -14.48
N PRO A 220 -20.84 12.03 -13.16
CA PRO A 220 -22.15 12.22 -12.55
C PRO A 220 -22.58 13.70 -12.67
N SER A 221 -23.90 13.93 -12.63
CA SER A 221 -24.44 15.28 -12.62
C SER A 221 -24.08 16.02 -11.32
N GLU A 222 -23.90 17.34 -11.39
CA GLU A 222 -23.51 18.14 -10.21
C GLU A 222 -24.59 18.14 -9.11
N GLU A 223 -25.85 17.91 -9.47
CA GLU A 223 -27.00 17.94 -8.57
C GLU A 223 -27.04 16.75 -7.58
N GLU A 224 -26.31 15.67 -7.90
CA GLU A 224 -26.32 14.44 -7.10
C GLU A 224 -25.36 14.47 -5.90
N GLY A 225 -24.51 15.50 -5.78
CA GLY A 225 -23.64 15.72 -4.62
C GLY A 225 -22.51 14.69 -4.45
N TRP A 226 -22.14 14.00 -5.54
CA TRP A 226 -21.01 13.07 -5.57
C TRP A 226 -19.67 13.77 -5.42
N VAL A 227 -18.74 13.10 -4.74
CA VAL A 227 -17.32 13.44 -4.79
C VAL A 227 -16.69 12.66 -5.93
N ILE A 228 -16.14 13.36 -6.92
CA ILE A 228 -15.40 12.75 -8.03
C ILE A 228 -13.89 12.73 -7.74
N GLY A 229 -13.18 11.84 -8.43
CA GLY A 229 -11.73 11.77 -8.34
C GLY A 229 -11.06 12.87 -9.16
N GLU A 230 -9.95 13.37 -8.65
CA GLU A 230 -8.99 14.21 -9.38
C GLU A 230 -8.19 13.37 -10.38
N ASP A 231 -7.42 14.03 -11.25
CA ASP A 231 -6.52 13.34 -12.18
C ASP A 231 -5.41 12.60 -11.45
N VAL A 232 -5.41 11.27 -11.59
CA VAL A 232 -4.44 10.36 -10.96
C VAL A 232 -3.00 10.72 -11.32
N ALA A 233 -2.74 11.21 -12.54
CA ALA A 233 -1.41 11.62 -12.95
C ALA A 233 -0.86 12.77 -12.09
N ARG A 234 -1.73 13.61 -11.52
CA ARG A 234 -1.38 14.79 -10.74
C ARG A 234 -1.06 14.51 -9.27
N LEU A 235 -1.21 13.26 -8.81
CA LEU A 235 -0.75 12.81 -7.49
C LEU A 235 0.53 11.98 -7.62
N VAL A 236 1.64 12.54 -7.17
CA VAL A 236 2.96 11.91 -7.27
C VAL A 236 3.35 11.24 -5.95
N PHE A 237 4.00 10.08 -6.03
CA PHE A 237 4.53 9.33 -4.89
C PHE A 237 6.06 9.24 -5.04
N GLU A 238 6.79 9.72 -4.04
CA GLU A 238 8.26 9.76 -3.97
C GLU A 238 8.81 8.98 -2.78
#